data_AF-A0AAV0XG16-F1
#
_entry.id   AF-A0AAV0XG16-F1
#
_cell.length_a   1.000
_cell.length_b   1.000
_cell.length_c   1.000
_cell.angle_alpha   90.00
_cell.angle_beta   90.00
_cell.angle_gamma   90.00
#
_symmetry.space_group_name_H-M   'P 1'
#
loop_
_entity.id
_entity.type
_entity.pdbx_description
1 polymer ?
#
loop_
_entity_poly.entity_id
_entity_poly.type
_entity_poly.pdbx_seq_one_letter_code
_entity_poly.pdbx_strand_id
1 'polypeptide(L)'
;MDHREHGGYYYKINKTRGDKLYLKCATPNVYCKGSAIKNGNGPIVPKKTHSHDAYGPEYHELETKNIFRSTLVERARSETIELKVIYDQEAIRNPHAAGIYSWPTAESSMRYARRSTLPPLPSTLRELSEFLDMNVDRYQCDNSRFYQEWMVDRDGKYSVMFACNDLISAVINQGANELHADGTFKVVPSTPHCRQLFIIHLILQNHSIPVCYVLMEAKTEASYRKVLERFKIKYPEVRPVSIMIDFETALRQVFVDTYPEAHVYSCWFHYVQSLQKNIRKMGYSRYIQQNREAKMCLKMCAVLALLPAHQIEMGFQEIKNHAQNNGVLLPRFFTYMSSFWLSIKGPECFSVYGQPRRTNNNVESFHSTLQQTFQVAHPNLWKMLDHLKTIAVKQHIVVTQLAAGLTTSRSVKFKYILNSMRIKNSTALLSTGAITVKEFLIQCSHCTDRYLSTELNWHDATDDSEDEIQNNDGILNAPIPAVEDAAGVVDPQFMVIAEDLVPVAENNIEPVVNVIEDYDDMDFIIPEDGELNIWQQFRNDADEEEEITFVEVPRNLYELYPPVDETNICIVCRMEERTHALIPCGHRVLCVDCVTQLQAQRCPLCNSDFDMVLRIW
;
A
#
# COMPACT_ATOMS: atom_id res chain seq x y z
N MET A 1 16.57 23.98 46.37
CA MET A 1 17.26 24.46 47.61
C MET A 1 16.73 25.85 47.95
N ASP A 2 16.69 26.26 49.22
CA ASP A 2 16.07 27.54 49.65
C ASP A 2 17.00 28.73 49.32
N HIS A 3 16.96 29.20 48.08
CA HIS A 3 17.72 30.34 47.59
C HIS A 3 16.94 31.63 47.80
N ARG A 4 17.64 32.70 48.21
CA ARG A 4 17.06 34.03 48.36
C ARG A 4 17.70 34.97 47.36
N GLU A 5 16.89 35.56 46.50
CA GLU A 5 17.33 36.53 45.51
C GLU A 5 17.30 37.94 46.10
N HIS A 6 18.32 38.74 45.82
CA HIS A 6 18.33 40.17 46.14
C HIS A 6 19.30 40.93 45.24
N GLY A 7 18.78 41.90 44.48
CA GLY A 7 19.58 42.74 43.56
C GLY A 7 20.19 41.95 42.39
N GLY A 8 19.49 40.94 41.88
CA GLY A 8 19.99 40.05 40.81
C GLY A 8 21.08 39.07 41.26
N TYR A 9 21.19 38.81 42.57
CA TYR A 9 22.15 37.85 43.13
C TYR A 9 21.47 36.77 43.95
N TYR A 10 21.85 35.51 43.72
CA TYR A 10 21.40 34.37 44.50
C TYR A 10 22.23 34.19 45.77
N TYR A 11 21.55 34.07 46.91
CA TYR A 11 22.16 33.80 48.20
C TYR A 11 21.65 32.51 48.82
N LYS A 12 22.50 31.89 49.65
CA LYS A 12 22.13 30.82 50.58
C LYS A 12 22.52 31.18 52.01
N ILE A 13 21.79 30.66 52.98
CA ILE A 13 22.08 30.88 54.40
C ILE A 13 23.46 30.29 54.71
N ASN A 14 24.34 31.11 55.28
CA ASN A 14 25.66 30.70 55.76
C ASN A 14 25.64 30.40 57.26
N LYS A 15 24.91 31.22 58.04
CA LYS A 15 24.66 31.04 59.47
C LYS A 15 23.54 31.96 59.95
N THR A 16 22.90 31.60 61.06
CA THR A 16 21.90 32.42 61.76
C THR A 16 22.44 32.76 63.16
N ARG A 17 22.22 33.98 63.66
CA ARG A 17 22.63 34.39 65.02
C ARG A 17 21.63 35.39 65.59
N GLY A 18 20.76 34.93 66.50
CA GLY A 18 19.54 35.66 66.85
C GLY A 18 18.72 35.95 65.59
N ASP A 19 18.10 37.13 65.51
CA ASP A 19 17.34 37.55 64.33
C ASP A 19 18.20 37.83 63.07
N LYS A 20 19.54 37.67 63.12
CA LYS A 20 20.41 37.98 61.98
C LYS A 20 20.73 36.74 61.14
N LEU A 21 20.21 36.72 59.92
CA LEU A 21 20.54 35.76 58.87
C LEU A 21 21.76 36.28 58.09
N TYR A 22 22.88 35.55 58.15
CA TYR A 22 24.06 35.83 57.33
C TYR A 22 23.97 35.01 56.04
N LEU A 23 23.95 35.72 54.92
CA LEU A 23 23.81 35.17 53.58
C LEU A 23 25.18 35.18 52.88
N LYS A 24 25.51 34.09 52.18
CA LYS A 24 26.66 34.04 51.26
C LYS A 24 26.16 33.85 49.83
N CYS A 25 26.92 34.38 48.87
CA CYS A 25 26.68 34.16 47.47
C CYS A 25 26.55 32.65 47.17
N ALA A 26 25.52 32.30 46.41
CA ALA A 26 25.14 30.94 46.03
C ALA A 26 25.07 30.74 44.52
N THR A 27 25.41 31.78 43.76
CA THR A 27 25.55 31.81 42.31
C THR A 27 26.19 30.53 41.75
N PRO A 28 25.50 29.77 40.89
CA PRO A 28 26.07 28.58 40.26
C PRO A 28 27.27 28.92 39.38
N ASN A 29 28.25 28.00 39.29
CA ASN A 29 29.41 28.08 38.40
C ASN A 29 30.33 29.32 38.54
N VAL A 30 30.17 30.16 39.57
CA VAL A 30 31.04 31.32 39.84
C VAL A 30 31.60 31.25 41.27
N TYR A 31 32.93 31.33 41.41
CA TYR A 31 33.56 31.49 42.72
C TYR A 31 33.43 32.93 43.22
N CYS A 32 32.43 33.20 44.05
CA CYS A 32 32.14 34.53 44.58
C CYS A 32 32.21 34.60 46.10
N LYS A 33 32.88 35.65 46.62
CA LYS A 33 32.96 35.95 48.07
C LYS A 33 31.90 36.97 48.54
N GLY A 34 30.94 37.31 47.68
CA GLY A 34 29.82 38.19 47.99
C GLY A 34 29.00 37.67 49.17
N SER A 35 28.49 38.59 49.99
CA SER A 35 27.73 38.24 51.20
C SER A 35 26.81 39.37 51.61
N ALA A 36 25.70 39.02 52.27
CA ALA A 36 24.70 39.96 52.74
C ALA A 36 24.19 39.56 54.15
N ILE A 37 23.43 40.43 54.80
CA ILE A 37 22.79 40.18 56.09
C ILE A 37 21.32 40.58 56.00
N LYS A 38 20.40 39.73 56.48
CA LYS A 38 19.01 40.11 56.75
C LYS A 38 18.81 40.20 58.26
N ASN A 39 18.30 41.32 58.75
CA ASN A 39 17.98 41.52 60.17
C ASN A 39 16.47 41.32 60.36
N GLY A 40 16.05 40.19 60.94
CA GLY A 40 14.65 39.82 61.14
C GLY A 40 13.86 39.85 59.82
N ASN A 41 12.73 40.54 59.84
CA ASN A 41 11.91 40.80 58.65
C ASN A 41 12.38 42.01 57.80
N GLY A 42 13.44 42.71 58.20
CA GLY A 42 14.00 43.84 57.46
C GLY A 42 14.65 43.45 56.11
N PRO A 43 15.09 44.42 55.30
CA PRO A 43 15.69 44.17 54.00
C PRO A 43 17.01 43.39 54.12
N ILE A 44 17.38 42.74 53.01
CA ILE A 44 18.71 42.16 52.83
C ILE A 44 19.68 43.33 52.57
N VAL A 45 20.79 43.37 53.29
CA VAL A 45 21.81 44.43 53.16
C VAL A 45 23.13 43.81 52.71
N PRO A 46 23.70 44.21 51.56
CA PRO A 46 24.99 43.68 51.09
C PRO A 46 26.13 44.07 52.05
N LYS A 47 27.06 43.15 52.27
CA LYS A 47 28.23 43.30 53.17
C LYS A 47 29.57 43.09 52.48
N LYS A 48 29.61 42.25 51.44
CA LYS A 48 30.74 42.13 50.52
C LYS A 48 30.21 42.22 49.10
N THR A 49 30.89 43.02 48.29
CA THR A 49 30.66 43.10 46.85
C THR A 49 30.82 41.72 46.21
N HIS A 50 30.12 41.50 45.10
CA HIS A 50 30.29 40.33 44.27
C HIS A 50 31.48 40.52 43.33
N SER A 51 32.10 39.41 42.92
CA SER A 51 33.17 39.37 41.92
C SER A 51 32.63 39.04 40.52
N HIS A 52 31.35 39.29 40.30
CA HIS A 52 30.62 39.08 39.05
C HIS A 52 29.42 40.03 39.02
N ASP A 53 28.93 40.31 37.81
CA ASP A 53 27.74 41.12 37.61
C ASP A 53 26.47 40.42 38.08
N ALA A 54 25.41 41.19 38.29
CA ALA A 54 24.10 40.67 38.61
C ALA A 54 23.61 39.75 37.48
N TYR A 55 22.88 38.69 37.83
CA TYR A 55 22.35 37.73 36.88
C TYR A 55 21.25 38.40 36.03
N GLY A 56 21.62 38.78 34.82
CA GLY A 56 20.72 39.34 33.82
C GLY A 56 19.92 38.27 33.05
N PRO A 57 19.12 38.70 32.06
CA PRO A 57 18.27 37.82 31.25
C PRO A 57 19.01 36.62 30.63
N GLU A 58 20.27 36.81 30.21
CA GLU A 58 21.12 35.80 29.57
C GLU A 58 21.27 34.49 30.37
N TYR A 59 21.23 34.55 31.72
CA TYR A 59 21.32 33.33 32.52
C TYR A 59 20.01 32.53 32.51
N HIS A 60 18.87 33.23 32.57
CA HIS A 60 17.55 32.59 32.46
C HIS A 60 17.36 31.95 31.09
N GLU A 61 17.92 32.54 30.02
CA GLU A 61 17.99 31.94 28.69
C GLU A 61 18.81 30.64 28.69
N LEU A 62 20.00 30.62 29.32
CA LEU A 62 20.83 29.42 29.40
C LEU A 62 20.15 28.27 30.18
N GLU A 63 19.50 28.58 31.30
CA GLU A 63 18.74 27.59 32.08
C GLU A 63 17.54 27.06 31.31
N THR A 64 16.76 27.96 30.70
CA THR A 64 15.62 27.61 29.82
C THR A 64 16.05 26.69 28.68
N LYS A 65 17.16 27.03 28.00
CA LYS A 65 17.76 26.24 26.92
C LYS A 65 18.18 24.85 27.39
N ASN A 66 18.74 24.71 28.59
CA ASN A 66 19.14 23.42 29.16
C ASN A 66 17.93 22.55 29.53
N ILE A 67 16.88 23.12 30.12
CA ILE A 67 15.63 22.41 30.45
C ILE A 67 14.95 21.90 29.16
N PHE A 68 14.82 22.78 28.16
CA PHE A 68 14.22 22.45 26.87
C PHE A 68 15.02 21.38 26.12
N ARG A 69 16.35 21.52 26.03
CA ARG A 69 17.23 20.49 25.48
C ARG A 69 17.07 19.15 26.20
N SER A 70 17.03 19.15 27.53
CA SER A 70 16.89 17.92 28.32
C SER A 70 15.56 17.22 28.05
N THR A 71 14.47 17.99 27.95
CA THR A 71 13.14 17.47 27.59
C THR A 71 13.15 16.85 26.18
N LEU A 72 13.70 17.55 25.19
CA LEU A 72 13.84 17.05 23.82
C LEU A 72 14.70 15.77 23.73
N VAL A 73 15.81 15.72 24.48
CA VAL A 73 16.70 14.56 24.56
C VAL A 73 16.00 13.36 25.18
N GLU A 74 15.21 13.55 26.24
CA GLU A 74 14.52 12.45 26.92
C GLU A 74 13.33 11.92 26.12
N ARG A 75 12.55 12.80 25.49
CA ARG A 75 11.52 12.40 24.52
C ARG A 75 12.13 11.67 23.32
N ALA A 76 13.28 12.13 22.79
CA ALA A 76 13.96 11.46 21.68
C ALA A 76 14.46 10.04 22.01
N ARG A 77 14.76 9.75 23.28
CA ARG A 77 15.18 8.42 23.76
C ARG A 77 14.03 7.42 23.90
N SER A 78 12.89 7.90 24.37
CA SER A 78 11.74 7.11 24.81
C SER A 78 10.68 6.94 23.72
N GLU A 79 10.53 7.95 22.84
CA GLU A 79 9.56 7.93 21.75
C GLU A 79 10.23 7.59 20.42
N THR A 80 9.50 6.90 19.54
CA THR A 80 9.95 6.46 18.21
C THR A 80 9.54 7.39 17.07
N ILE A 81 8.61 8.32 17.34
CA ILE A 81 8.07 9.30 16.37
C ILE A 81 9.17 10.23 15.81
N GLU A 82 8.87 10.91 14.71
CA GLU A 82 9.70 11.95 14.09
C GLU A 82 10.34 12.91 15.10
N LEU A 83 11.67 13.10 15.03
CA LEU A 83 12.40 14.02 15.91
C LEU A 83 11.91 15.48 15.74
N LYS A 84 11.53 15.83 14.52
CA LYS A 84 10.96 17.14 14.18
C LYS A 84 9.60 17.35 14.85
N VAL A 85 8.74 16.33 14.85
CA VAL A 85 7.44 16.36 15.55
C VAL A 85 7.62 16.51 17.08
N ILE A 86 8.60 15.82 17.68
CA ILE A 86 8.94 16.03 19.11
C ILE A 86 9.34 17.49 19.35
N TYR A 87 10.22 18.04 18.50
CA TYR A 87 10.66 19.42 18.61
C TYR A 87 9.50 20.40 18.47
N ASP A 88 8.63 20.23 17.48
CA ASP A 88 7.52 21.16 17.22
C ASP A 88 6.45 21.10 18.32
N GLN A 89 6.14 19.92 18.85
CA GLN A 89 5.26 19.78 20.01
C GLN A 89 5.82 20.48 21.26
N GLU A 90 7.12 20.32 21.56
CA GLU A 90 7.74 21.02 22.68
C GLU A 90 7.91 22.51 22.43
N ALA A 91 8.13 22.94 21.19
CA ALA A 91 8.22 24.35 20.81
C ALA A 91 6.88 25.07 20.97
N ILE A 92 5.76 24.42 20.64
CA ILE A 92 4.40 24.92 20.92
C ILE A 92 4.17 25.03 22.44
N ARG A 93 4.65 24.05 23.23
CA ARG A 93 4.55 24.07 24.71
C ARG A 93 5.45 25.13 25.35
N ASN A 94 6.60 25.44 24.74
CA ASN A 94 7.63 26.33 25.30
C ASN A 94 8.15 27.34 24.24
N PRO A 95 7.33 28.30 23.75
CA PRO A 95 7.72 29.16 22.62
C PRO A 95 8.97 30.00 22.87
N HIS A 96 9.14 30.50 24.10
CA HIS A 96 10.34 31.25 24.51
C HIS A 96 11.62 30.40 24.40
N ALA A 97 11.56 29.13 24.81
CA ALA A 97 12.69 28.22 24.75
C ALA A 97 13.06 27.84 23.31
N ALA A 98 12.06 27.66 22.43
CA ALA A 98 12.26 27.41 21.01
C ALA A 98 12.89 28.62 20.29
N GLY A 99 12.55 29.85 20.70
CA GLY A 99 13.15 31.08 20.19
C GLY A 99 14.67 31.17 20.41
N ILE A 100 15.20 30.54 21.47
CA ILE A 100 16.63 30.54 21.84
C ILE A 100 17.33 29.19 21.61
N TYR A 101 16.61 28.15 21.18
CA TYR A 101 17.16 26.81 20.91
C TYR A 101 16.55 26.19 19.65
N SER A 102 17.12 26.54 18.51
CA SER A 102 16.62 26.17 17.18
C SER A 102 16.71 24.66 16.86
N TRP A 103 15.85 24.22 15.93
CA TRP A 103 15.79 22.84 15.45
C TRP A 103 17.16 22.23 15.04
N PRO A 104 18.00 22.87 14.20
CA PRO A 104 19.31 22.30 13.85
C PRO A 104 20.24 22.07 15.06
N THR A 105 20.12 22.92 16.09
CA THR A 105 20.86 22.80 17.35
C THR A 105 20.34 21.65 18.21
N ALA A 106 19.02 21.43 18.22
CA ALA A 106 18.39 20.33 18.92
C ALA A 106 18.67 18.98 18.25
N GLU A 107 18.50 18.91 16.93
CA GLU A 107 18.47 17.68 16.15
C GLU A 107 19.68 16.78 16.40
N SER A 108 20.90 17.32 16.39
CA SER A 108 22.12 16.53 16.59
C SER A 108 22.14 15.84 17.97
N SER A 109 21.67 16.54 19.01
CA SER A 109 21.59 15.98 20.37
C SER A 109 20.47 14.94 20.50
N MET A 110 19.34 15.15 19.83
CA MET A 110 18.21 14.21 19.81
C MET A 110 18.54 12.94 19.00
N ARG A 111 19.16 13.07 17.83
CA ARG A 111 19.68 11.95 17.00
C ARG A 111 20.71 11.14 17.77
N TYR A 112 21.63 11.78 18.49
CA TYR A 112 22.59 11.08 19.35
C TYR A 112 21.90 10.33 20.49
N ALA A 113 20.99 10.99 21.21
CA ALA A 113 20.27 10.39 22.33
C ALA A 113 19.44 9.17 21.92
N ARG A 114 18.71 9.25 20.79
CA ARG A 114 17.95 8.12 20.24
C ARG A 114 18.85 6.95 19.80
N ARG A 115 20.00 7.24 19.19
CA ARG A 115 20.98 6.20 18.84
C ARG A 115 21.67 5.57 20.06
N SER A 116 21.73 6.27 21.20
CA SER A 116 22.29 5.71 22.44
C SER A 116 21.33 4.78 23.21
N THR A 117 20.04 4.76 22.88
CA THR A 117 19.05 3.86 23.51
C THR A 117 18.58 2.73 22.59
N LEU A 118 18.70 2.89 21.28
CA LEU A 118 18.45 1.81 20.32
C LEU A 118 19.67 0.87 20.25
N PRO A 119 19.48 -0.46 20.22
CA PRO A 119 20.56 -1.40 19.91
C PRO A 119 21.15 -1.11 18.52
N PRO A 120 22.40 -1.54 18.25
CA PRO A 120 22.91 -1.56 16.87
C PRO A 120 21.95 -2.37 15.97
N LEU A 121 21.86 -1.98 14.70
CA LEU A 121 21.07 -2.76 13.74
C LEU A 121 21.75 -4.12 13.54
N PRO A 122 21.03 -5.24 13.71
CA PRO A 122 21.55 -6.57 13.43
C PRO A 122 21.79 -6.72 11.92
N SER A 123 22.90 -7.35 11.56
CA SER A 123 23.32 -7.54 10.16
C SER A 123 22.51 -8.61 9.44
N THR A 124 22.02 -9.61 10.18
CA THR A 124 21.25 -10.76 9.68
C THR A 124 19.94 -10.97 10.44
N LEU A 125 18.97 -11.70 9.87
CA LEU A 125 17.76 -12.09 10.61
C LEU A 125 18.11 -12.99 11.81
N ARG A 126 19.21 -13.73 11.74
CA ARG A 126 19.74 -14.51 12.87
C ARG A 126 20.14 -13.61 14.04
N GLU A 127 20.96 -12.58 13.82
CA GLU A 127 21.33 -11.63 14.89
C GLU A 127 20.10 -10.91 15.46
N LEU A 128 19.10 -10.60 14.61
CA LEU A 128 17.81 -10.08 15.09
C LEU A 128 17.09 -11.08 15.99
N SER A 129 17.05 -12.37 15.62
CA SER A 129 16.40 -13.39 16.43
C SER A 129 17.11 -13.65 17.76
N GLU A 130 18.45 -13.72 17.76
CA GLU A 130 19.25 -13.85 18.98
C GLU A 130 19.04 -12.63 19.91
N PHE A 131 18.95 -11.42 19.35
CA PHE A 131 18.60 -10.22 20.10
C PHE A 131 17.17 -10.28 20.68
N LEU A 132 16.18 -10.74 19.91
CA LEU A 132 14.78 -10.82 20.34
C LEU A 132 14.56 -11.92 21.40
N ASP A 133 15.24 -13.06 21.30
CA ASP A 133 15.22 -14.13 22.31
C ASP A 133 15.82 -13.66 23.66
N MET A 134 16.80 -12.75 23.62
CA MET A 134 17.32 -12.08 24.83
C MET A 134 16.42 -10.94 25.35
N ASN A 135 15.48 -10.45 24.54
CA ASN A 135 14.66 -9.26 24.81
C ASN A 135 13.17 -9.51 24.52
N VAL A 136 12.66 -10.70 24.86
CA VAL A 136 11.32 -11.20 24.49
C VAL A 136 10.16 -10.27 24.85
N ASP A 137 10.30 -9.49 25.92
CA ASP A 137 9.28 -8.56 26.43
C ASP A 137 9.45 -7.12 25.92
N ARG A 138 10.40 -6.86 24.99
CA ARG A 138 10.63 -5.54 24.38
C ARG A 138 9.48 -5.06 23.50
N TYR A 139 8.78 -5.99 22.85
CA TYR A 139 7.63 -5.71 22.02
C TYR A 139 6.44 -6.48 22.58
N GLN A 140 5.51 -5.76 23.20
CA GLN A 140 4.28 -6.30 23.78
C GLN A 140 3.04 -5.69 23.12
N CYS A 141 2.00 -6.50 22.98
CA CYS A 141 0.67 -6.14 22.52
C CYS A 141 -0.33 -6.61 23.59
N ASP A 142 -1.07 -5.68 24.20
CA ASP A 142 -2.01 -5.95 25.30
C ASP A 142 -1.42 -6.76 26.49
N ASN A 143 -0.17 -6.43 26.86
CA ASN A 143 0.69 -7.14 27.85
C ASN A 143 1.18 -8.55 27.43
N SER A 144 0.70 -9.10 26.32
CA SER A 144 1.24 -10.31 25.70
C SER A 144 2.45 -10.03 24.81
N ARG A 145 3.32 -11.03 24.64
CA ARG A 145 4.49 -10.92 23.76
C ARG A 145 4.04 -10.78 22.30
N PHE A 146 4.61 -9.81 21.60
CA PHE A 146 4.36 -9.59 20.17
C PHE A 146 5.36 -10.36 19.30
N TYR A 147 6.62 -10.46 19.73
CA TYR A 147 7.59 -11.37 19.13
C TYR A 147 7.24 -12.82 19.51
N GLN A 148 7.24 -13.72 18.52
CA GLN A 148 6.73 -15.07 18.68
C GLN A 148 7.82 -16.13 18.67
N GLU A 149 8.61 -16.18 17.61
CA GLU A 149 9.74 -17.08 17.41
C GLU A 149 10.46 -16.74 16.10
N TRP A 150 11.65 -17.32 15.91
CA TRP A 150 12.32 -17.42 14.63
C TRP A 150 12.33 -18.87 14.16
N MET A 151 12.56 -19.05 12.86
CA MET A 151 12.62 -20.35 12.22
C MET A 151 13.58 -20.34 11.04
N VAL A 152 14.13 -21.52 10.75
CA VAL A 152 14.97 -21.78 9.57
C VAL A 152 14.28 -22.85 8.74
N ASP A 153 14.21 -22.64 7.43
CA ASP A 153 13.72 -23.64 6.49
C ASP A 153 14.80 -24.69 6.15
N ARG A 154 14.47 -25.65 5.28
CA ARG A 154 15.39 -26.72 4.86
C ARG A 154 16.60 -26.21 4.04
N ASP A 155 16.49 -25.01 3.47
CA ASP A 155 17.48 -24.38 2.59
C ASP A 155 18.35 -23.35 3.35
N GLY A 156 18.19 -23.29 4.69
CA GLY A 156 18.97 -22.44 5.58
C GLY A 156 18.51 -20.98 5.65
N LYS A 157 17.32 -20.65 5.14
CA LYS A 157 16.78 -19.28 5.16
C LYS A 157 16.02 -19.01 6.44
N TYR A 158 16.26 -17.84 7.02
CA TYR A 158 15.66 -17.41 8.28
C TYR A 158 14.32 -16.71 8.04
N SER A 159 13.42 -16.87 9.00
CA SER A 159 12.18 -16.09 9.11
C SER A 159 11.89 -15.76 10.57
N VAL A 160 11.35 -14.57 10.84
CA VAL A 160 11.07 -14.07 12.19
C VAL A 160 9.61 -13.66 12.30
N MET A 161 8.87 -14.29 13.20
CA MET A 161 7.41 -14.18 13.34
C MET A 161 7.02 -13.24 14.49
N PHE A 162 6.04 -12.36 14.21
CA PHE A 162 5.41 -11.46 15.16
C PHE A 162 3.89 -11.58 15.04
N ALA A 163 3.18 -11.67 16.15
CA ALA A 163 1.72 -11.79 16.20
C ALA A 163 1.23 -11.43 17.61
N CYS A 164 -0.08 -11.27 17.79
CA CYS A 164 -0.68 -11.18 19.13
C CYS A 164 -1.68 -12.32 19.34
N ASN A 165 -1.41 -13.19 20.31
CA ASN A 165 -2.24 -14.35 20.62
C ASN A 165 -3.67 -13.94 21.01
N ASP A 166 -3.80 -12.88 21.81
CA ASP A 166 -5.08 -12.37 22.28
C ASP A 166 -5.89 -11.75 21.14
N LEU A 167 -5.23 -11.07 20.19
CA LEU A 167 -5.88 -10.57 18.97
C LEU A 167 -6.40 -11.71 18.10
N ILE A 168 -5.57 -12.73 17.83
CA ILE A 168 -5.96 -13.92 17.05
C ILE A 168 -7.16 -14.60 17.73
N SER A 169 -7.07 -14.83 19.04
CA SER A 169 -8.13 -15.45 19.83
C SER A 169 -9.43 -14.63 19.78
N ALA A 170 -9.35 -13.31 19.95
CA ALA A 170 -10.51 -12.42 19.89
C ALA A 170 -11.18 -12.40 18.51
N VAL A 171 -10.40 -12.45 17.43
CA VAL A 171 -10.89 -12.48 16.05
C VAL A 171 -11.56 -13.83 15.72
N ILE A 172 -10.94 -14.95 16.09
CA ILE A 172 -11.51 -16.30 15.91
C ILE A 172 -12.78 -16.49 16.76
N ASN A 173 -12.78 -16.04 18.01
CA ASN A 173 -13.95 -16.13 18.91
C ASN A 173 -15.17 -15.33 18.40
N GLN A 174 -14.98 -14.33 17.54
CA GLN A 174 -16.07 -13.61 16.85
C GLN A 174 -16.47 -14.23 15.50
N GLY A 175 -15.93 -15.41 15.16
CA GLY A 175 -16.37 -16.19 14.00
C GLY A 175 -15.61 -15.92 12.70
N ALA A 176 -14.42 -15.31 12.75
CA ALA A 176 -13.57 -15.16 11.57
C ALA A 176 -13.14 -16.53 11.00
N ASN A 177 -13.50 -16.79 9.74
CA ASN A 177 -13.24 -18.07 9.05
C ASN A 177 -12.71 -17.90 7.61
N GLU A 178 -12.46 -16.67 7.19
CA GLU A 178 -11.82 -16.33 5.92
C GLU A 178 -10.41 -15.77 6.24
N LEU A 179 -9.38 -16.35 5.61
CA LEU A 179 -7.98 -15.95 5.78
C LEU A 179 -7.46 -15.33 4.48
N HIS A 180 -6.75 -14.22 4.59
CA HIS A 180 -6.02 -13.61 3.48
C HIS A 180 -4.53 -13.60 3.80
N ALA A 181 -3.68 -13.77 2.79
CA ALA A 181 -2.24 -13.64 3.00
C ALA A 181 -1.54 -13.08 1.76
N ASP A 182 -0.50 -12.28 2.00
CA ASP A 182 0.19 -11.52 0.96
C ASP A 182 1.59 -11.07 1.44
N GLY A 183 2.49 -10.75 0.50
CA GLY A 183 3.86 -10.31 0.75
C GLY A 183 4.07 -8.86 0.32
N THR A 184 4.78 -8.06 1.12
CA THR A 184 5.16 -6.69 0.76
C THR A 184 6.66 -6.44 0.88
N PHE A 185 7.22 -5.75 -0.11
CA PHE A 185 8.66 -5.62 -0.33
C PHE A 185 9.22 -4.25 0.07
N LYS A 186 8.47 -3.15 -0.13
CA LYS A 186 8.96 -1.78 0.09
C LYS A 186 9.10 -1.40 1.56
N VAL A 187 8.41 -2.11 2.44
CA VAL A 187 8.31 -1.80 3.88
C VAL A 187 9.27 -2.61 4.76
N VAL A 188 10.08 -3.49 4.16
CA VAL A 188 11.10 -4.27 4.88
C VAL A 188 12.37 -3.44 5.11
N PRO A 189 13.13 -3.63 6.20
CA PRO A 189 14.33 -2.86 6.44
C PRO A 189 15.46 -3.28 5.49
N SER A 190 16.34 -2.35 5.10
CA SER A 190 17.56 -2.68 4.34
C SER A 190 18.60 -3.42 5.19
N THR A 191 18.45 -3.41 6.52
CA THR A 191 19.37 -4.07 7.46
C THR A 191 18.59 -4.51 8.70
N PRO A 192 18.51 -5.81 9.01
CA PRO A 192 19.08 -6.94 8.26
C PRO A 192 18.39 -7.13 6.90
N HIS A 193 19.08 -7.76 5.94
CA HIS A 193 18.50 -8.02 4.62
C HIS A 193 17.29 -8.97 4.73
N CYS A 194 16.10 -8.42 4.49
CA CYS A 194 14.84 -9.15 4.42
C CYS A 194 14.32 -9.10 2.98
N ARG A 195 13.87 -10.23 2.42
CA ARG A 195 13.33 -10.27 1.06
C ARG A 195 11.88 -9.80 0.97
N GLN A 196 11.11 -10.02 2.04
CA GLN A 196 9.71 -9.59 2.17
C GLN A 196 9.25 -9.54 3.64
N LEU A 197 8.17 -8.80 3.87
CA LEU A 197 7.29 -8.92 5.02
C LEU A 197 6.03 -9.63 4.56
N PHE A 198 5.86 -10.89 4.95
CA PHE A 198 4.66 -11.67 4.69
C PHE A 198 3.64 -11.47 5.81
N ILE A 199 2.37 -11.24 5.47
CA ILE A 199 1.33 -10.84 6.43
C ILE A 199 0.12 -11.75 6.27
N ILE A 200 -0.34 -12.32 7.39
CA ILE A 200 -1.57 -13.10 7.46
C ILE A 200 -2.65 -12.23 8.09
N HIS A 201 -3.78 -12.12 7.40
CA HIS A 201 -4.98 -11.43 7.79
C HIS A 201 -6.10 -12.42 8.06
N LEU A 202 -6.90 -12.15 9.08
CA LEU A 202 -8.19 -12.81 9.30
C LEU A 202 -9.30 -11.81 9.03
N ILE A 203 -10.32 -12.26 8.30
CA ILE A 203 -11.46 -11.41 7.96
C ILE A 203 -12.55 -11.56 9.02
N LEU A 204 -12.90 -10.45 9.65
CA LEU A 204 -13.95 -10.37 10.67
C LEU A 204 -14.96 -9.30 10.27
N GLN A 205 -16.24 -9.68 10.15
CA GLN A 205 -17.33 -8.75 9.77
C GLN A 205 -16.94 -7.84 8.58
N ASN A 206 -16.34 -8.44 7.55
CA ASN A 206 -15.80 -7.81 6.33
C ASN A 206 -14.58 -6.90 6.45
N HIS A 207 -14.05 -6.67 7.66
CA HIS A 207 -12.80 -5.97 7.92
C HIS A 207 -11.62 -6.94 7.84
N SER A 208 -10.46 -6.44 7.40
CA SER A 208 -9.25 -7.25 7.27
C SER A 208 -8.32 -6.98 8.45
N ILE A 209 -8.28 -7.92 9.41
CA ILE A 209 -7.48 -7.77 10.61
C ILE A 209 -6.11 -8.44 10.38
N PRO A 210 -5.01 -7.69 10.24
CA PRO A 210 -3.68 -8.27 10.20
C PRO A 210 -3.35 -8.88 11.58
N VAL A 211 -3.06 -10.17 11.61
CA VAL A 211 -2.85 -10.92 12.88
C VAL A 211 -1.45 -11.48 13.05
N CYS A 212 -0.73 -11.73 11.95
CA CYS A 212 0.62 -12.24 11.97
C CYS A 212 1.48 -11.58 10.88
N TYR A 213 2.72 -11.25 11.24
CA TYR A 213 3.70 -10.55 10.44
C TYR A 213 5.00 -11.35 10.46
N VAL A 214 5.59 -11.62 9.29
CA VAL A 214 6.77 -12.47 9.19
C VAL A 214 7.81 -11.82 8.30
N LEU A 215 8.96 -11.47 8.87
CA LEU A 215 10.13 -11.07 8.08
C LEU A 215 10.79 -12.34 7.53
N MET A 216 11.01 -12.41 6.22
CA MET A 216 11.53 -13.60 5.55
C MET A 216 12.76 -13.27 4.69
N GLU A 217 13.80 -14.10 4.74
CA GLU A 217 14.97 -14.00 3.85
C GLU A 217 14.71 -14.46 2.41
N ALA A 218 13.65 -15.24 2.16
CA ALA A 218 13.29 -15.74 0.84
C ALA A 218 11.77 -15.94 0.69
N LYS A 219 11.30 -15.95 -0.57
CA LYS A 219 9.93 -16.29 -0.99
C LYS A 219 9.89 -17.67 -1.67
N THR A 220 10.54 -18.68 -1.08
CA THR A 220 10.52 -20.04 -1.61
C THR A 220 9.39 -20.85 -0.98
N GLU A 221 8.97 -21.93 -1.66
CA GLU A 221 8.04 -22.90 -1.10
C GLU A 221 8.53 -23.44 0.25
N ALA A 222 9.84 -23.66 0.40
CA ALA A 222 10.44 -24.09 1.66
C ALA A 222 10.25 -23.07 2.79
N SER A 223 10.50 -21.78 2.53
CA SER A 223 10.31 -20.71 3.51
C SER A 223 8.84 -20.57 3.90
N TYR A 224 7.93 -20.53 2.92
CA TYR A 224 6.49 -20.47 3.19
C TYR A 224 5.97 -21.68 3.95
N ARG A 225 6.40 -22.89 3.58
CA ARG A 225 6.05 -24.14 4.25
C ARG A 225 6.45 -24.08 5.72
N LYS A 226 7.68 -23.66 6.00
CA LYS A 226 8.15 -23.52 7.38
C LYS A 226 7.30 -22.51 8.18
N VAL A 227 7.00 -21.36 7.59
CA VAL A 227 6.19 -20.30 8.23
C VAL A 227 4.77 -20.79 8.52
N LEU A 228 4.08 -21.39 7.55
CA LEU A 228 2.68 -21.79 7.67
C LEU A 228 2.51 -23.03 8.57
N GLU A 229 3.43 -23.98 8.55
CA GLU A 229 3.48 -25.08 9.51
C GLU A 229 3.63 -24.56 10.95
N ARG A 230 4.58 -23.65 11.21
CA ARG A 230 4.79 -23.08 12.54
C ARG A 230 3.61 -22.23 13.00
N PHE A 231 3.01 -21.44 12.11
CA PHE A 231 1.80 -20.67 12.39
C PHE A 231 0.64 -21.60 12.78
N LYS A 232 0.37 -22.67 12.01
CA LYS A 232 -0.71 -23.64 12.31
C LYS A 232 -0.48 -24.41 13.62
N ILE A 233 0.77 -24.75 13.95
CA ILE A 233 1.12 -25.40 15.23
C ILE A 233 0.87 -24.45 16.41
N LYS A 234 1.12 -23.14 16.22
CA LYS A 234 0.99 -22.14 17.28
C LYS A 234 -0.45 -21.65 17.50
N TYR A 235 -1.25 -21.61 16.44
CA TYR A 235 -2.65 -21.16 16.44
C TYR A 235 -3.59 -22.23 15.85
N PRO A 236 -3.71 -23.42 16.45
CA PRO A 236 -4.51 -24.54 15.94
C PRO A 236 -6.04 -24.28 15.90
N GLU A 237 -6.49 -23.18 16.51
CA GLU A 237 -7.83 -22.61 16.42
C GLU A 237 -8.09 -21.87 15.11
N VAL A 238 -7.05 -21.41 14.40
CA VAL A 238 -7.18 -20.77 13.09
C VAL A 238 -7.50 -21.84 12.04
N ARG A 239 -8.78 -21.99 11.74
CA ARG A 239 -9.32 -23.01 10.81
C ARG A 239 -10.14 -22.32 9.71
N PRO A 240 -9.48 -21.70 8.73
CA PRO A 240 -10.17 -21.03 7.63
C PRO A 240 -10.96 -22.04 6.80
N VAL A 241 -12.12 -21.62 6.30
CA VAL A 241 -12.94 -22.33 5.30
C VAL A 241 -12.56 -21.84 3.89
N SER A 242 -12.17 -20.57 3.78
CA SER A 242 -11.73 -19.92 2.55
C SER A 242 -10.40 -19.20 2.78
N ILE A 243 -9.48 -19.34 1.83
CA ILE A 243 -8.17 -18.70 1.82
C ILE A 243 -8.05 -17.90 0.51
N MET A 244 -7.83 -16.59 0.59
CA MET A 244 -7.53 -15.73 -0.56
C MET A 244 -6.06 -15.32 -0.57
N ILE A 245 -5.38 -15.59 -1.68
CA ILE A 245 -3.98 -15.23 -1.92
C ILE A 245 -3.82 -14.66 -3.34
N ASP A 246 -2.61 -14.27 -3.69
CA ASP A 246 -2.21 -13.94 -5.07
C ASP A 246 -2.04 -15.23 -5.93
N PHE A 247 -1.25 -15.15 -7.01
CA PHE A 247 -0.97 -16.27 -7.90
C PHE A 247 0.38 -16.97 -7.67
N GLU A 248 1.07 -16.68 -6.56
CA GLU A 248 2.36 -17.29 -6.25
C GLU A 248 2.19 -18.81 -6.03
N THR A 249 2.68 -19.59 -7.00
CA THR A 249 2.52 -21.06 -7.04
C THR A 249 3.04 -21.72 -5.76
N ALA A 250 4.17 -21.23 -5.25
CA ALA A 250 4.80 -21.74 -4.02
C ALA A 250 3.91 -21.52 -2.79
N LEU A 251 3.38 -20.31 -2.62
CA LEU A 251 2.47 -19.96 -1.52
C LEU A 251 1.17 -20.77 -1.61
N ARG A 252 0.59 -20.89 -2.81
CA ARG A 252 -0.64 -21.66 -3.07
C ARG A 252 -0.48 -23.12 -2.70
N GLN A 253 0.58 -23.79 -3.15
CA GLN A 253 0.78 -25.22 -2.86
C GLN A 253 0.91 -25.45 -1.34
N VAL A 254 1.66 -24.59 -0.65
CA VAL A 254 1.81 -24.70 0.80
C VAL A 254 0.48 -24.50 1.52
N PHE A 255 -0.36 -23.55 1.11
CA PHE A 255 -1.68 -23.39 1.74
C PHE A 255 -2.60 -24.60 1.52
N VAL A 256 -2.59 -25.20 0.32
CA VAL A 256 -3.33 -26.44 0.04
C VAL A 256 -2.86 -27.59 0.93
N ASP A 257 -1.54 -27.78 1.05
CA ASP A 257 -0.97 -28.83 1.91
C ASP A 257 -1.22 -28.58 3.40
N THR A 258 -1.18 -27.32 3.83
CA THR A 258 -1.28 -26.94 5.25
C THR A 258 -2.74 -26.88 5.73
N TYR A 259 -3.68 -26.51 4.87
CA TYR A 259 -5.11 -26.41 5.17
C TYR A 259 -5.95 -27.13 4.11
N PRO A 260 -5.87 -28.49 4.01
CA PRO A 260 -6.56 -29.25 2.96
C PRO A 260 -8.09 -29.22 3.05
N GLU A 261 -8.65 -28.83 4.21
CA GLU A 261 -10.09 -28.60 4.42
C GLU A 261 -10.56 -27.22 3.91
N ALA A 262 -9.63 -26.31 3.62
CA ALA A 262 -9.91 -24.94 3.20
C ALA A 262 -9.87 -24.82 1.68
N HIS A 263 -10.78 -24.03 1.12
CA HIS A 263 -10.74 -23.72 -0.31
C HIS A 263 -9.77 -22.57 -0.56
N VAL A 264 -8.71 -22.82 -1.33
CA VAL A 264 -7.70 -21.81 -1.68
C VAL A 264 -8.07 -21.16 -3.01
N TYR A 265 -8.44 -19.89 -2.95
CA TYR A 265 -8.80 -19.05 -4.10
C TYR A 265 -7.68 -18.07 -4.42
N SER A 266 -7.42 -17.89 -5.71
CA SER A 266 -6.47 -16.87 -6.19
C SER A 266 -7.23 -15.56 -6.49
N CYS A 267 -6.61 -14.43 -6.20
CA CYS A 267 -7.24 -13.12 -6.28
C CYS A 267 -7.68 -12.74 -7.71
N TRP A 268 -8.98 -12.48 -7.91
CA TRP A 268 -9.52 -12.09 -9.21
C TRP A 268 -8.92 -10.79 -9.76
N PHE A 269 -8.53 -9.85 -8.89
CA PHE A 269 -7.84 -8.63 -9.32
C PHE A 269 -6.47 -8.94 -9.94
N HIS A 270 -5.67 -9.80 -9.30
CA HIS A 270 -4.38 -10.24 -9.85
C HIS A 270 -4.54 -11.02 -11.16
N TYR A 271 -5.59 -11.84 -11.30
CA TYR A 271 -5.91 -12.50 -12.57
C TYR A 271 -6.11 -11.50 -13.69
N VAL A 272 -6.97 -10.50 -13.48
CA VAL A 272 -7.26 -9.46 -14.48
C VAL A 272 -6.00 -8.64 -14.80
N GLN A 273 -5.19 -8.30 -13.78
CA GLN A 273 -3.91 -7.60 -13.98
C GLN A 273 -2.92 -8.41 -14.82
N SER A 274 -2.81 -9.74 -14.62
CA SER A 274 -1.98 -10.61 -15.48
C SER A 274 -2.44 -10.58 -16.94
N LEU A 275 -3.75 -10.54 -17.22
CA LEU A 275 -4.26 -10.40 -18.58
C LEU A 275 -3.84 -9.05 -19.20
N GLN A 276 -3.90 -7.97 -18.43
CA GLN A 276 -3.51 -6.62 -18.88
C GLN A 276 -2.01 -6.51 -19.17
N LYS A 277 -1.17 -7.04 -18.27
CA LYS A 277 0.28 -7.15 -18.47
C LYS A 277 0.62 -7.96 -19.72
N ASN A 278 -0.08 -9.07 -19.97
CA ASN A 278 0.12 -9.88 -21.16
C ASN A 278 -0.29 -9.15 -22.46
N ILE A 279 -1.45 -8.48 -22.47
CA ILE A 279 -1.89 -7.60 -23.57
C ILE A 279 -0.85 -6.53 -23.90
N ARG A 280 -0.25 -5.91 -22.86
CA ARG A 280 0.82 -4.91 -23.01
C ARG A 280 2.08 -5.53 -23.60
N LYS A 281 2.59 -6.64 -23.03
CA LYS A 281 3.78 -7.37 -23.51
C LYS A 281 3.65 -7.82 -24.98
N MET A 282 2.43 -8.06 -25.45
CA MET A 282 2.15 -8.44 -26.84
C MET A 282 1.90 -7.28 -27.80
N GLY A 283 1.89 -6.03 -27.33
CA GLY A 283 1.65 -4.83 -28.15
C GLY A 283 0.18 -4.58 -28.52
N TYR A 284 -0.78 -5.26 -27.87
CA TYR A 284 -2.20 -5.16 -28.22
C TYR A 284 -2.93 -3.95 -27.59
N SER A 285 -2.28 -3.15 -26.75
CA SER A 285 -2.90 -2.04 -26.02
C SER A 285 -3.69 -1.09 -26.93
N ARG A 286 -3.04 -0.53 -27.97
CA ARG A 286 -3.66 0.41 -28.92
C ARG A 286 -4.81 -0.22 -29.71
N TYR A 287 -4.65 -1.47 -30.13
CA TYR A 287 -5.70 -2.21 -30.81
C TYR A 287 -6.94 -2.41 -29.93
N ILE A 288 -6.75 -2.72 -28.64
CA ILE A 288 -7.85 -2.90 -27.67
C ILE A 288 -8.50 -1.58 -27.25
N GLN A 289 -7.75 -0.46 -27.19
CA GLN A 289 -8.35 0.87 -27.00
C GLN A 289 -9.28 1.24 -28.17
N GLN A 290 -8.85 0.99 -29.41
CA GLN A 290 -9.54 1.43 -30.62
C GLN A 290 -10.64 0.47 -31.11
N ASN A 291 -10.51 -0.83 -30.85
CA ASN A 291 -11.49 -1.84 -31.26
C ASN A 291 -12.37 -2.28 -30.08
N ARG A 292 -13.65 -1.88 -30.13
CA ARG A 292 -14.68 -2.22 -29.13
C ARG A 292 -14.82 -3.72 -28.90
N GLU A 293 -14.81 -4.53 -29.95
CA GLU A 293 -15.01 -5.98 -29.85
C GLU A 293 -13.74 -6.69 -29.35
N ALA A 294 -12.54 -6.17 -29.67
CA ALA A 294 -11.30 -6.62 -29.04
C ALA A 294 -11.27 -6.32 -27.52
N LYS A 295 -11.77 -5.14 -27.13
CA LYS A 295 -11.99 -4.79 -25.72
C LYS A 295 -13.03 -5.69 -25.06
N MET A 296 -14.08 -6.08 -25.79
CA MET A 296 -15.10 -7.01 -25.31
C MET A 296 -14.50 -8.41 -25.09
N CYS A 297 -13.66 -8.92 -26.00
CA CYS A 297 -12.92 -10.17 -25.80
C CYS A 297 -12.08 -10.14 -24.51
N LEU A 298 -11.31 -9.08 -24.26
CA LEU A 298 -10.53 -8.93 -23.03
C LEU A 298 -11.42 -8.88 -21.78
N LYS A 299 -12.53 -8.14 -21.81
CA LYS A 299 -13.50 -8.10 -20.69
C LYS A 299 -14.12 -9.45 -20.42
N MET A 300 -14.48 -10.21 -21.45
CA MET A 300 -15.02 -11.56 -21.31
C MET A 300 -13.98 -12.52 -20.75
N CYS A 301 -12.71 -12.47 -21.20
CA CYS A 301 -11.62 -13.23 -20.59
C CYS A 301 -11.50 -12.89 -19.10
N ALA A 302 -11.50 -11.60 -18.75
CA ALA A 302 -11.42 -11.13 -17.37
C ALA A 302 -12.56 -11.66 -16.48
N VAL A 303 -13.73 -12.02 -17.02
CA VAL A 303 -14.84 -12.61 -16.25
C VAL A 303 -14.98 -14.13 -16.39
N LEU A 304 -14.06 -14.83 -17.08
CA LEU A 304 -13.99 -16.30 -17.05
C LEU A 304 -13.83 -16.82 -15.61
N ALA A 305 -13.04 -16.12 -14.79
CA ALA A 305 -12.89 -16.38 -13.36
C ALA A 305 -14.22 -16.39 -12.57
N LEU A 306 -15.29 -15.80 -13.11
CA LEU A 306 -16.62 -15.77 -12.47
C LEU A 306 -17.52 -16.94 -12.88
N LEU A 307 -17.09 -17.80 -13.81
CA LEU A 307 -17.78 -19.05 -14.19
C LEU A 307 -17.36 -20.21 -13.27
N PRO A 308 -18.22 -21.23 -13.08
CA PRO A 308 -17.79 -22.52 -12.53
C PRO A 308 -16.61 -23.05 -13.35
N ALA A 309 -15.58 -23.61 -12.69
CA ALA A 309 -14.37 -24.08 -13.37
C ALA A 309 -14.65 -25.01 -14.56
N HIS A 310 -15.58 -25.96 -14.41
CA HIS A 310 -16.00 -26.88 -15.48
C HIS A 310 -16.71 -26.20 -16.69
N GLN A 311 -17.07 -24.91 -16.61
CA GLN A 311 -17.65 -24.13 -17.72
C GLN A 311 -16.65 -23.12 -18.32
N ILE A 312 -15.47 -22.94 -17.73
CA ILE A 312 -14.49 -21.93 -18.18
C ILE A 312 -13.98 -22.23 -19.60
N GLU A 313 -13.72 -23.49 -19.95
CA GLU A 313 -13.30 -23.86 -21.31
C GLU A 313 -14.38 -23.56 -22.36
N MET A 314 -15.65 -23.85 -22.05
CA MET A 314 -16.80 -23.50 -22.89
C MET A 314 -16.91 -21.98 -23.04
N GLY A 315 -16.75 -21.23 -21.94
CA GLY A 315 -16.73 -19.77 -21.96
C GLY A 315 -15.62 -19.21 -22.83
N PHE A 316 -14.41 -19.79 -22.76
CA PHE A 316 -13.30 -19.38 -23.61
C PHE A 316 -13.52 -19.74 -25.09
N GLN A 317 -14.22 -20.84 -25.39
CA GLN A 317 -14.65 -21.12 -26.76
C GLN A 317 -15.67 -20.10 -27.27
N GLU A 318 -16.64 -19.66 -26.45
CA GLU A 318 -17.56 -18.58 -26.83
C GLU A 318 -16.85 -17.24 -27.09
N ILE A 319 -15.76 -16.95 -26.36
CA ILE A 319 -14.93 -15.78 -26.62
C ILE A 319 -14.22 -15.88 -27.98
N LYS A 320 -13.62 -17.04 -28.29
CA LYS A 320 -13.02 -17.29 -29.61
C LYS A 320 -14.04 -17.20 -30.75
N ASN A 321 -15.24 -17.76 -30.56
CA ASN A 321 -16.35 -17.65 -31.51
C ASN A 321 -16.76 -16.17 -31.73
N HIS A 322 -16.91 -15.40 -30.65
CA HIS A 322 -17.22 -13.97 -30.74
C HIS A 322 -16.11 -13.17 -31.42
N ALA A 323 -14.83 -13.48 -31.15
CA ALA A 323 -13.70 -12.84 -31.79
C ALA A 323 -13.68 -13.08 -33.31
N GLN A 324 -13.86 -14.34 -33.74
CA GLN A 324 -13.93 -14.72 -35.15
C GLN A 324 -15.08 -14.01 -35.87
N ASN A 325 -16.29 -14.02 -35.29
CA ASN A 325 -17.48 -13.39 -35.88
C ASN A 325 -17.37 -11.86 -36.03
N ASN A 326 -16.49 -11.21 -35.26
CA ASN A 326 -16.27 -9.76 -35.30
C ASN A 326 -14.91 -9.35 -35.88
N GLY A 327 -14.16 -10.28 -36.50
CA GLY A 327 -12.85 -9.99 -37.11
C GLY A 327 -11.77 -9.54 -36.11
N VAL A 328 -11.86 -9.97 -34.85
CA VAL A 328 -10.90 -9.63 -33.80
C VAL A 328 -9.67 -10.53 -33.87
N LEU A 329 -8.49 -9.93 -34.03
CA LEU A 329 -7.21 -10.62 -34.18
C LEU A 329 -6.36 -10.48 -32.90
N LEU A 330 -6.51 -11.44 -31.98
CA LEU A 330 -5.72 -11.54 -30.74
C LEU A 330 -5.00 -12.91 -30.61
N PRO A 331 -4.31 -13.42 -31.66
CA PRO A 331 -3.80 -14.80 -31.68
C PRO A 331 -2.85 -15.11 -30.52
N ARG A 332 -1.83 -14.27 -30.27
CA ARG A 332 -0.85 -14.52 -29.19
C ARG A 332 -1.52 -14.53 -27.80
N PHE A 333 -2.51 -13.65 -27.59
CA PHE A 333 -3.25 -13.58 -26.33
C PHE A 333 -4.17 -14.79 -26.13
N PHE A 334 -4.83 -15.28 -27.18
CA PHE A 334 -5.61 -16.51 -27.10
C PHE A 334 -4.74 -17.76 -26.95
N THR A 335 -3.52 -17.78 -27.51
CA THR A 335 -2.53 -18.82 -27.18
C THR A 335 -2.17 -18.77 -25.70
N TYR A 336 -1.81 -17.61 -25.14
CA TYR A 336 -1.52 -17.44 -23.71
C TYR A 336 -2.68 -17.87 -22.80
N MET A 337 -3.92 -17.49 -23.14
CA MET A 337 -5.10 -17.95 -22.42
C MET A 337 -5.23 -19.49 -22.44
N SER A 338 -4.92 -20.12 -23.57
CA SER A 338 -5.00 -21.58 -23.73
C SER A 338 -3.87 -22.29 -22.98
N SER A 339 -2.60 -21.95 -23.26
CA SER A 339 -1.43 -22.64 -22.69
C SER A 339 -1.27 -22.34 -21.20
N PHE A 340 -1.27 -21.07 -20.80
CA PHE A 340 -0.98 -20.70 -19.43
C PHE A 340 -2.18 -20.85 -18.50
N TRP A 341 -3.32 -20.24 -18.84
CA TRP A 341 -4.46 -20.21 -17.91
C TRP A 341 -5.28 -21.50 -17.92
N LEU A 342 -5.57 -22.08 -19.09
CA LEU A 342 -6.36 -23.30 -19.16
C LEU A 342 -5.51 -24.57 -18.95
N SER A 343 -4.34 -24.70 -19.59
CA SER A 343 -3.53 -25.93 -19.46
C SER A 343 -2.59 -25.92 -18.24
N ILE A 344 -1.73 -24.91 -18.07
CA ILE A 344 -0.69 -24.92 -17.01
C ILE A 344 -1.28 -24.62 -15.61
N LYS A 345 -2.08 -23.56 -15.47
CA LYS A 345 -2.68 -23.17 -14.17
C LYS A 345 -3.98 -23.92 -13.89
N GLY A 346 -4.79 -24.20 -14.91
CA GLY A 346 -6.08 -24.88 -14.79
C GLY A 346 -7.23 -23.96 -14.34
N PRO A 347 -8.47 -24.18 -14.83
CA PRO A 347 -9.67 -23.42 -14.42
C PRO A 347 -9.89 -23.32 -12.90
N GLU A 348 -9.63 -24.39 -12.15
CA GLU A 348 -9.79 -24.45 -10.68
C GLU A 348 -8.85 -23.49 -9.93
N CYS A 349 -7.75 -23.06 -10.56
CA CYS A 349 -6.78 -22.17 -9.91
C CYS A 349 -7.23 -20.70 -9.87
N PHE A 350 -8.01 -20.26 -10.87
CA PHE A 350 -8.44 -18.86 -11.01
C PHE A 350 -9.96 -18.66 -10.99
N SER A 351 -10.77 -19.72 -10.92
CA SER A 351 -12.19 -19.59 -10.65
C SER A 351 -12.42 -19.08 -9.22
N VAL A 352 -13.19 -18.01 -9.11
CA VAL A 352 -13.75 -17.45 -7.87
C VAL A 352 -15.27 -17.58 -7.87
N TYR A 353 -15.79 -18.60 -8.54
CA TYR A 353 -17.23 -18.87 -8.65
C TYR A 353 -17.89 -19.01 -7.29
N GLY A 354 -19.07 -18.39 -7.17
CA GLY A 354 -19.87 -18.39 -5.92
C GLY A 354 -19.23 -17.60 -4.77
N GLN A 355 -17.99 -17.12 -4.88
CA GLN A 355 -17.31 -16.47 -3.76
C GLN A 355 -17.87 -15.08 -3.48
N PRO A 356 -18.23 -14.78 -2.21
CA PRO A 356 -18.74 -13.47 -1.83
C PRO A 356 -17.64 -12.39 -2.01
N ARG A 357 -16.45 -12.65 -1.48
CA ARG A 357 -15.23 -11.87 -1.73
C ARG A 357 -14.40 -12.55 -2.81
N ARG A 358 -13.89 -11.76 -3.76
CA ARG A 358 -13.15 -12.25 -4.94
C ARG A 358 -11.77 -11.62 -5.10
N THR A 359 -11.40 -10.67 -4.24
CA THR A 359 -10.18 -9.88 -4.34
C THR A 359 -9.54 -9.65 -2.97
N ASN A 360 -8.22 -9.53 -2.91
CA ASN A 360 -7.43 -9.19 -1.72
C ASN A 360 -7.35 -7.66 -1.44
N ASN A 361 -8.21 -6.83 -2.04
CA ASN A 361 -8.13 -5.35 -1.98
C ASN A 361 -7.89 -4.75 -0.58
N ASN A 362 -8.42 -5.36 0.48
CA ASN A 362 -8.21 -4.91 1.85
C ASN A 362 -6.75 -5.07 2.30
N VAL A 363 -6.06 -6.11 1.83
CA VAL A 363 -4.63 -6.35 2.10
C VAL A 363 -3.77 -5.36 1.31
N GLU A 364 -4.09 -5.10 0.04
CA GLU A 364 -3.45 -4.04 -0.75
C GLU A 364 -3.61 -2.65 -0.12
N SER A 365 -4.81 -2.35 0.40
CA SER A 365 -5.09 -1.11 1.13
C SER A 365 -4.26 -1.01 2.42
N PHE A 366 -4.11 -2.13 3.14
CA PHE A 366 -3.23 -2.21 4.30
C PHE A 366 -1.74 -2.05 3.94
N HIS A 367 -1.28 -2.64 2.84
CA HIS A 367 0.08 -2.47 2.32
C HIS A 367 0.37 -1.02 1.91
N SER A 368 -0.59 -0.34 1.26
CA SER A 368 -0.52 1.10 0.98
C SER A 368 -0.42 1.91 2.29
N THR A 369 -1.28 1.61 3.26
CA THR A 369 -1.30 2.27 4.58
C THR A 369 0.03 2.09 5.32
N LEU A 370 0.65 0.90 5.26
CA LEU A 370 1.99 0.65 5.81
C LEU A 370 3.04 1.52 5.13
N GLN A 371 3.07 1.54 3.79
CA GLN A 371 4.05 2.34 3.03
C GLN A 371 3.93 3.84 3.35
N GLN A 372 2.70 4.36 3.43
CA GLN A 372 2.40 5.74 3.82
C GLN A 372 2.75 6.03 5.29
N THR A 373 2.50 5.07 6.19
CA THR A 373 2.89 5.16 7.61
C THR A 373 4.40 5.27 7.79
N PHE A 374 5.18 4.55 6.98
CA PHE A 374 6.64 4.59 7.06
C PHE A 374 7.27 5.81 6.39
N GLN A 375 6.59 6.43 5.41
CA GLN A 375 7.02 7.63 4.66
C GLN A 375 8.33 7.49 3.88
N VAL A 376 9.06 6.38 4.05
CA VAL A 376 10.29 6.05 3.34
C VAL A 376 10.21 4.60 2.84
N ALA A 377 10.79 4.34 1.68
CA ALA A 377 11.15 2.98 1.31
C ALA A 377 12.19 2.46 2.31
N HIS A 378 12.05 1.21 2.72
CA HIS A 378 12.94 0.51 3.64
C HIS A 378 13.16 1.21 5.00
N PRO A 379 12.15 1.25 5.88
CA PRO A 379 12.24 1.88 7.19
C PRO A 379 13.32 1.23 8.07
N ASN A 380 13.83 2.00 9.04
CA ASN A 380 14.67 1.47 10.11
C ASN A 380 13.96 0.35 10.87
N LEU A 381 14.61 -0.82 11.01
CA LEU A 381 14.07 -2.02 11.67
C LEU A 381 13.35 -1.73 12.99
N TRP A 382 13.99 -0.98 13.90
CA TRP A 382 13.42 -0.73 15.22
C TRP A 382 12.18 0.15 15.18
N LYS A 383 12.13 1.14 14.26
CA LYS A 383 10.90 1.90 13.98
C LYS A 383 9.82 0.98 13.40
N MET A 384 10.17 0.14 12.42
CA MET A 384 9.23 -0.77 11.77
C MET A 384 8.56 -1.71 12.78
N LEU A 385 9.33 -2.40 13.61
CA LEU A 385 8.80 -3.33 14.62
C LEU A 385 7.88 -2.64 15.64
N ASP A 386 8.20 -1.40 16.05
CA ASP A 386 7.34 -0.63 16.95
C ASP A 386 6.02 -0.18 16.28
N HIS A 387 6.03 0.13 14.98
CA HIS A 387 4.82 0.41 14.22
C HIS A 387 3.96 -0.84 14.02
N LEU A 388 4.55 -1.99 13.67
CA LEU A 388 3.81 -3.26 13.56
C LEU A 388 3.14 -3.63 14.88
N LYS A 389 3.86 -3.50 16.01
CA LYS A 389 3.27 -3.65 17.35
C LYS A 389 2.14 -2.66 17.60
N THR A 390 2.31 -1.40 17.21
CA THR A 390 1.29 -0.35 17.40
C THR A 390 0.04 -0.60 16.54
N ILE A 391 0.20 -1.16 15.34
CA ILE A 391 -0.92 -1.60 14.50
C ILE A 391 -1.66 -2.74 15.16
N ALA A 392 -0.97 -3.78 15.63
CA ALA A 392 -1.59 -4.89 16.36
C ALA A 392 -2.42 -4.39 17.56
N VAL A 393 -1.87 -3.49 18.38
CA VAL A 393 -2.60 -2.86 19.50
C VAL A 393 -3.86 -2.11 19.03
N LYS A 394 -3.79 -1.36 17.92
CA LYS A 394 -4.98 -0.70 17.35
C LYS A 394 -6.05 -1.70 16.89
N GLN A 395 -5.66 -2.88 16.40
CA GLN A 395 -6.62 -3.89 15.96
C GLN A 395 -7.45 -4.47 17.13
N HIS A 396 -6.96 -4.51 18.37
CA HIS A 396 -7.80 -4.85 19.53
C HIS A 396 -8.99 -3.88 19.67
N ILE A 397 -8.79 -2.59 19.39
CA ILE A 397 -9.85 -1.57 19.44
C ILE A 397 -10.88 -1.83 18.33
N VAL A 398 -10.43 -2.08 17.10
CA VAL A 398 -11.29 -2.42 15.95
C VAL A 398 -12.12 -3.67 16.26
N VAL A 399 -11.48 -4.74 16.74
CA VAL A 399 -12.14 -6.00 17.10
C VAL A 399 -13.15 -5.82 18.25
N THR A 400 -12.88 -4.91 19.20
CA THR A 400 -13.84 -4.55 20.26
C THR A 400 -15.03 -3.73 19.73
N GLN A 401 -14.78 -2.82 18.79
CA GLN A 401 -15.82 -2.02 18.13
C GLN A 401 -16.76 -2.91 17.29
N LEU A 402 -16.20 -3.86 16.54
CA LEU A 402 -16.96 -4.87 15.78
C LEU A 402 -17.78 -5.80 16.70
N ALA A 403 -17.24 -6.20 17.85
CA ALA A 403 -17.99 -6.97 18.86
C ALA A 403 -19.22 -6.19 19.37
N ALA A 404 -19.10 -4.87 19.48
CA ALA A 404 -20.18 -3.97 19.88
C ALA A 404 -21.12 -3.57 18.73
N GLY A 405 -20.92 -4.09 17.51
CA GLY A 405 -21.73 -3.76 16.32
C GLY A 405 -21.48 -2.35 15.77
N LEU A 406 -20.36 -1.72 16.10
CA LEU A 406 -20.00 -0.39 15.62
C LEU A 406 -19.32 -0.47 14.25
N THR A 407 -19.66 0.46 13.36
CA THR A 407 -19.01 0.61 12.05
C THR A 407 -17.62 1.21 12.20
N THR A 408 -16.58 0.46 11.85
CA THR A 408 -15.16 0.89 11.94
C THR A 408 -14.61 1.50 10.65
N SER A 409 -15.20 1.18 9.49
CA SER A 409 -14.85 1.76 8.17
C SER A 409 -15.98 2.61 7.59
N ARG A 410 -15.69 3.39 6.54
CA ARG A 410 -16.72 4.04 5.71
C ARG A 410 -17.56 2.98 4.98
N SER A 411 -18.81 3.31 4.68
CA SER A 411 -19.69 2.44 3.89
C SER A 411 -19.15 2.21 2.48
N VAL A 412 -19.20 0.97 2.00
CA VAL A 412 -18.76 0.58 0.64
C VAL A 412 -19.48 1.42 -0.43
N LYS A 413 -18.72 2.06 -1.31
CA LYS A 413 -19.26 2.85 -2.43
C LYS A 413 -20.24 2.02 -3.26
N PHE A 414 -21.46 2.52 -3.44
CA PHE A 414 -22.60 1.83 -4.05
C PHE A 414 -22.28 1.12 -5.38
N LYS A 415 -21.37 1.67 -6.20
CA LYS A 415 -20.86 1.06 -7.44
C LYS A 415 -20.29 -0.36 -7.26
N TYR A 416 -19.59 -0.65 -6.16
CA TYR A 416 -19.03 -1.98 -5.88
C TYR A 416 -20.11 -2.97 -5.42
N ILE A 417 -21.12 -2.46 -4.72
CA ILE A 417 -22.30 -3.23 -4.34
C ILE A 417 -23.08 -3.62 -5.61
N LEU A 418 -23.35 -2.67 -6.51
CA LEU A 418 -23.99 -2.93 -7.81
C LEU A 418 -23.23 -3.96 -8.67
N ASN A 419 -21.90 -3.86 -8.77
CA ASN A 419 -21.10 -4.86 -9.48
C ASN A 419 -21.23 -6.25 -8.83
N SER A 420 -21.22 -6.34 -7.49
CA SER A 420 -21.40 -7.60 -6.78
C SER A 420 -22.81 -8.17 -6.93
N MET A 421 -23.85 -7.31 -6.95
CA MET A 421 -25.22 -7.71 -7.26
C MET A 421 -25.35 -8.22 -8.70
N ARG A 422 -24.72 -7.56 -9.69
CA ARG A 422 -24.74 -8.02 -11.09
C ARG A 422 -24.15 -9.42 -11.21
N ILE A 423 -22.97 -9.64 -10.62
CA ILE A 423 -22.33 -10.97 -10.61
C ILE A 423 -23.24 -12.00 -9.94
N LYS A 424 -23.76 -11.72 -8.74
CA LYS A 424 -24.66 -12.61 -8.00
C LYS A 424 -25.92 -12.98 -8.81
N ASN A 425 -26.54 -12.01 -9.47
CA ASN A 425 -27.75 -12.21 -10.27
C ASN A 425 -27.46 -13.02 -11.54
N SER A 426 -26.41 -12.68 -12.30
CA SER A 426 -26.00 -13.45 -13.48
C SER A 426 -25.58 -14.88 -13.10
N THR A 427 -24.89 -15.08 -11.98
CA THR A 427 -24.53 -16.40 -11.44
C THR A 427 -25.79 -17.23 -11.12
N ALA A 428 -26.81 -16.62 -10.51
CA ALA A 428 -28.08 -17.29 -10.23
C ALA A 428 -28.81 -17.68 -11.53
N LEU A 429 -28.93 -16.76 -12.50
CA LEU A 429 -29.55 -17.04 -13.79
C LEU A 429 -28.83 -18.16 -14.56
N LEU A 430 -27.49 -18.15 -14.56
CA LEU A 430 -26.67 -19.21 -15.16
C LEU A 430 -26.91 -20.57 -14.47
N SER A 431 -26.96 -20.60 -13.14
CA SER A 431 -27.20 -21.84 -12.39
C SER A 431 -28.61 -22.44 -12.62
N THR A 432 -29.60 -21.60 -12.93
CA THR A 432 -30.95 -22.05 -13.34
C THR A 432 -31.06 -22.40 -14.83
N GLY A 433 -30.01 -22.19 -15.63
CA GLY A 433 -30.06 -22.33 -17.09
C GLY A 433 -30.91 -21.27 -17.80
N ALA A 434 -31.27 -20.18 -17.12
CA ALA A 434 -32.06 -19.08 -17.67
C ALA A 434 -31.25 -18.15 -18.59
N ILE A 435 -29.91 -18.20 -18.49
CA ILE A 435 -28.97 -17.60 -19.45
C ILE A 435 -27.88 -18.59 -19.81
N THR A 436 -27.35 -18.47 -21.02
CA THR A 436 -26.18 -19.21 -21.50
C THR A 436 -24.87 -18.68 -20.91
N VAL A 437 -23.80 -19.48 -21.02
CA VAL A 437 -22.43 -19.05 -20.64
C VAL A 437 -22.02 -17.77 -21.37
N LYS A 438 -22.38 -17.63 -22.66
CA LYS A 438 -22.11 -16.43 -23.45
C LYS A 438 -22.81 -15.19 -22.88
N GLU A 439 -24.09 -15.30 -22.57
CA GLU A 439 -24.87 -14.21 -21.99
C GLU A 439 -24.35 -13.82 -20.60
N PHE A 440 -23.94 -14.79 -19.79
CA PHE A 440 -23.25 -14.54 -18.52
C PHE A 440 -21.97 -13.72 -18.73
N LEU A 441 -21.09 -14.13 -19.65
CA LEU A 441 -19.85 -13.42 -19.95
C LEU A 441 -20.12 -11.98 -20.41
N ILE A 442 -21.12 -11.78 -21.28
CA ILE A 442 -21.53 -10.45 -21.74
C ILE A 442 -22.07 -9.59 -20.59
N GLN A 443 -22.96 -10.11 -19.75
CA GLN A 443 -23.52 -9.38 -18.60
C GLN A 443 -22.43 -9.01 -17.59
N CYS A 444 -21.57 -9.96 -17.22
CA CYS A 444 -20.52 -9.74 -16.24
C CYS A 444 -19.38 -8.85 -16.77
N SER A 445 -19.14 -8.78 -18.09
CA SER A 445 -18.07 -7.98 -18.72
C SER A 445 -18.02 -6.53 -18.20
N HIS A 446 -19.18 -5.94 -17.91
CA HIS A 446 -19.32 -4.57 -17.39
C HIS A 446 -18.83 -4.36 -15.95
N CYS A 447 -18.46 -5.43 -15.23
CA CYS A 447 -17.89 -5.35 -13.89
C CYS A 447 -16.38 -5.06 -13.91
N THR A 448 -15.68 -5.34 -15.02
CA THR A 448 -14.22 -5.15 -15.16
C THR A 448 -13.84 -3.84 -15.85
N ASP A 449 -14.81 -3.06 -16.34
CA ASP A 449 -14.60 -1.83 -17.12
C ASP A 449 -13.56 -0.86 -16.56
N ARG A 450 -13.65 -0.47 -15.26
CA ARG A 450 -12.70 0.51 -14.67
C ARG A 450 -11.30 -0.08 -14.50
N TYR A 451 -11.19 -1.34 -14.08
CA TYR A 451 -9.89 -2.04 -13.98
C TYR A 451 -9.20 -2.08 -15.35
N LEU A 452 -9.95 -2.46 -16.39
CA LEU A 452 -9.43 -2.55 -17.75
C LEU A 452 -9.16 -1.18 -18.40
N SER A 453 -9.98 -0.15 -18.13
CA SER A 453 -9.78 1.19 -18.72
C SER A 453 -8.66 2.00 -18.08
N THR A 454 -8.48 1.89 -16.76
CA THR A 454 -7.51 2.74 -16.04
C THR A 454 -6.06 2.36 -16.39
N GLU A 455 -5.75 1.07 -16.59
CA GLU A 455 -4.38 0.69 -17.00
C GLU A 455 -4.10 0.85 -18.50
N LEU A 456 -5.13 0.79 -19.36
CA LEU A 456 -4.94 0.92 -20.81
C LEU A 456 -4.62 2.36 -21.23
N ASN A 457 -5.11 3.37 -20.51
CA ASN A 457 -4.96 4.77 -20.88
C ASN A 457 -3.65 5.42 -20.36
N TRP A 458 -2.76 4.66 -19.72
CA TRP A 458 -1.72 5.22 -18.84
C TRP A 458 -0.37 5.54 -19.51
N HIS A 459 -0.17 5.23 -20.80
CA HIS A 459 1.13 5.43 -21.48
C HIS A 459 1.11 6.33 -22.74
N ASP A 460 -0.05 6.79 -23.21
CA ASP A 460 -0.11 7.83 -24.27
C ASP A 460 0.42 9.21 -23.79
N ALA A 461 0.92 9.31 -22.55
CA ALA A 461 1.41 10.53 -21.91
C ALA A 461 2.87 10.41 -21.40
N THR A 462 3.53 9.27 -21.58
CA THR A 462 4.91 9.02 -21.10
C THR A 462 5.91 8.67 -22.20
N ASP A 463 5.45 8.20 -23.37
CA ASP A 463 6.28 8.06 -24.59
C ASP A 463 6.96 9.39 -25.00
N ASP A 464 6.41 10.55 -24.62
CA ASP A 464 6.98 11.88 -24.86
C ASP A 464 8.04 12.30 -23.80
N SER A 465 8.41 11.44 -22.85
CA SER A 465 9.23 11.82 -21.68
C SER A 465 10.40 10.90 -21.32
N GLU A 466 10.56 9.75 -21.95
CA GLU A 466 11.62 8.77 -21.61
C GLU A 466 12.97 9.02 -22.32
N ASP A 467 13.07 10.00 -23.23
CA ASP A 467 14.31 10.34 -23.95
C ASP A 467 15.29 11.25 -23.16
N GLU A 468 14.90 11.78 -21.99
CA GLU A 468 15.79 12.52 -21.09
C GLU A 468 15.81 11.92 -19.68
N ILE A 469 16.78 11.01 -19.43
CA ILE A 469 17.66 10.91 -18.24
C ILE A 469 18.47 9.61 -18.36
N GLN A 470 19.63 9.70 -19.01
CA GLN A 470 20.76 8.82 -18.75
C GLN A 470 22.00 9.67 -18.43
N ASN A 471 22.77 9.20 -17.44
CA ASN A 471 24.13 9.61 -17.11
C ASN A 471 24.32 11.04 -16.56
N ASN A 472 24.20 11.19 -15.24
CA ASN A 472 25.27 11.87 -14.49
C ASN A 472 25.31 11.47 -13.01
N ASP A 473 26.27 10.63 -12.63
CA ASP A 473 26.76 10.56 -11.25
C ASP A 473 28.29 10.39 -11.29
N GLY A 474 29.00 11.41 -10.81
CA GLY A 474 30.44 11.57 -11.05
C GLY A 474 31.31 10.87 -10.00
N ILE A 475 32.35 10.16 -10.46
CA ILE A 475 33.46 9.68 -9.62
C ILE A 475 34.70 10.57 -9.85
N LEU A 476 35.44 10.80 -8.76
CA LEU A 476 36.47 11.84 -8.62
C LEU A 476 37.80 11.59 -9.38
N ASN A 477 38.29 12.66 -10.03
CA ASN A 477 39.69 13.11 -10.18
C ASN A 477 40.85 12.10 -10.38
N ALA A 478 41.45 12.12 -11.59
CA ALA A 478 42.91 12.22 -11.79
C ALA A 478 43.26 12.73 -13.23
N PRO A 479 44.41 13.38 -13.50
CA PRO A 479 44.60 14.17 -14.75
C PRO A 479 45.75 13.76 -15.70
N ILE A 480 45.53 13.93 -17.02
CA ILE A 480 46.52 14.26 -18.11
C ILE A 480 47.53 13.13 -18.49
N PRO A 481 48.12 13.02 -19.73
CA PRO A 481 48.02 13.82 -20.98
C PRO A 481 47.37 13.07 -22.17
N ALA A 482 46.75 13.69 -23.18
CA ALA A 482 47.28 14.58 -24.24
C ALA A 482 48.23 13.91 -25.26
N VAL A 483 47.72 13.61 -26.46
CA VAL A 483 48.47 13.42 -27.71
C VAL A 483 47.64 14.01 -28.85
N GLU A 484 48.26 14.83 -29.70
CA GLU A 484 47.63 15.48 -30.86
C GLU A 484 47.81 14.65 -32.15
N ASP A 485 47.23 15.19 -33.22
CA ASP A 485 47.59 15.05 -34.65
C ASP A 485 46.65 14.31 -35.61
N ALA A 486 45.92 15.18 -36.32
CA ALA A 486 45.07 15.00 -37.48
C ALA A 486 45.78 14.51 -38.76
N ALA A 487 45.01 13.82 -39.61
CA ALA A 487 44.88 13.98 -41.08
C ALA A 487 44.17 12.74 -41.66
N GLY A 488 43.30 12.80 -42.68
CA GLY A 488 42.67 13.92 -43.38
C GLY A 488 41.83 13.45 -44.58
N VAL A 489 40.66 14.09 -44.77
CA VAL A 489 40.15 14.61 -46.06
C VAL A 489 39.71 13.65 -47.21
N VAL A 490 38.38 13.45 -47.30
CA VAL A 490 37.47 13.59 -48.48
C VAL A 490 37.40 12.55 -49.64
N ASP A 491 36.14 12.16 -49.90
CA ASP A 491 35.36 11.61 -51.08
C ASP A 491 35.76 12.11 -52.51
N PRO A 492 35.08 11.78 -53.66
CA PRO A 492 33.98 10.82 -53.95
C PRO A 492 34.04 9.99 -55.29
N GLN A 493 33.13 8.99 -55.40
CA GLN A 493 32.38 8.48 -56.59
C GLN A 493 33.06 8.11 -57.95
N PHE A 494 32.76 6.91 -58.51
CA PHE A 494 32.03 6.73 -59.81
C PHE A 494 31.65 5.25 -60.18
N MET A 495 30.92 5.09 -61.28
CA MET A 495 29.88 4.10 -61.65
C MET A 495 30.28 3.03 -62.72
N VAL A 496 29.57 1.86 -62.76
CA VAL A 496 29.30 0.83 -63.82
C VAL A 496 30.39 0.16 -64.71
N ILE A 497 30.22 -1.15 -64.96
CA ILE A 497 30.10 -1.79 -66.31
C ILE A 497 29.08 -2.97 -66.21
N ALA A 498 28.44 -3.41 -67.31
CA ALA A 498 27.43 -4.48 -67.37
C ALA A 498 27.56 -5.40 -68.62
N GLU A 499 27.06 -6.64 -68.52
CA GLU A 499 26.77 -7.68 -69.57
C GLU A 499 26.32 -8.99 -68.83
N ASP A 500 25.45 -9.92 -69.31
CA ASP A 500 24.53 -9.90 -70.47
C ASP A 500 23.34 -10.95 -70.39
N LEU A 501 22.48 -10.93 -71.43
CA LEU A 501 21.30 -11.74 -71.87
C LEU A 501 20.95 -13.21 -71.40
N VAL A 502 19.75 -13.40 -70.82
CA VAL A 502 18.50 -14.13 -71.29
C VAL A 502 18.58 -15.58 -71.90
N PRO A 503 17.61 -16.56 -71.79
CA PRO A 503 16.20 -16.56 -71.27
C PRO A 503 15.70 -17.70 -70.32
N VAL A 504 14.48 -17.46 -69.82
CA VAL A 504 13.41 -18.28 -69.16
C VAL A 504 13.28 -19.80 -69.47
N ALA A 505 12.98 -20.60 -68.43
CA ALA A 505 12.12 -21.80 -68.49
C ALA A 505 11.39 -22.04 -67.15
N GLU A 506 10.18 -22.61 -67.17
CA GLU A 506 9.35 -22.90 -65.98
C GLU A 506 9.77 -24.20 -65.27
N ASN A 507 9.64 -24.26 -63.93
CA ASN A 507 8.84 -25.25 -63.17
C ASN A 507 9.25 -25.41 -61.68
N ASN A 508 8.25 -25.74 -60.85
CA ASN A 508 8.31 -26.40 -59.53
C ASN A 508 9.09 -25.72 -58.37
N ILE A 509 8.33 -25.17 -57.42
CA ILE A 509 8.78 -24.94 -56.04
C ILE A 509 7.96 -25.86 -55.14
N GLU A 510 8.62 -26.81 -54.46
CA GLU A 510 8.03 -27.61 -53.38
C GLU A 510 7.80 -26.74 -52.13
N PRO A 511 6.79 -27.06 -51.29
CA PRO A 511 6.46 -26.21 -50.14
C PRO A 511 7.56 -26.26 -49.07
N VAL A 512 8.15 -25.10 -48.78
CA VAL A 512 9.06 -24.94 -47.64
C VAL A 512 8.29 -25.21 -46.35
N VAL A 513 8.77 -26.19 -45.59
CA VAL A 513 8.24 -26.52 -44.26
C VAL A 513 8.54 -25.36 -43.32
N ASN A 514 7.50 -24.69 -42.82
CA ASN A 514 7.66 -23.74 -41.72
C ASN A 514 8.12 -24.51 -40.48
N VAL A 515 9.36 -24.25 -40.08
CA VAL A 515 9.89 -24.68 -38.77
C VAL A 515 9.06 -23.98 -37.70
N ILE A 516 8.45 -24.78 -36.81
CA ILE A 516 7.85 -24.27 -35.59
C ILE A 516 9.01 -23.89 -34.68
N GLU A 517 9.11 -22.61 -34.30
CA GLU A 517 10.00 -22.20 -33.21
C GLU A 517 9.45 -22.78 -31.91
N ASP A 518 10.22 -23.64 -31.25
CA ASP A 518 9.90 -24.15 -29.91
C ASP A 518 10.07 -23.01 -28.90
N TYR A 519 8.97 -22.37 -28.51
CA TYR A 519 8.94 -21.32 -27.49
C TYR A 519 9.06 -21.93 -26.08
N ASP A 520 9.99 -21.43 -25.28
CA ASP A 520 10.17 -21.83 -23.89
C ASP A 520 9.00 -21.30 -23.02
N ASP A 521 8.33 -22.18 -22.27
CA ASP A 521 7.22 -21.82 -21.38
C ASP A 521 7.63 -20.76 -20.32
N MET A 522 8.93 -20.64 -20.03
CA MET A 522 9.48 -19.62 -19.13
C MET A 522 9.26 -18.18 -19.63
N ASP A 523 9.11 -17.94 -20.94
CA ASP A 523 8.86 -16.60 -21.50
C ASP A 523 7.46 -16.05 -21.15
N PHE A 524 6.55 -16.90 -20.65
CA PHE A 524 5.23 -16.50 -20.19
C PHE A 524 5.18 -16.12 -18.71
N ILE A 525 6.25 -16.38 -17.95
CA ILE A 525 6.37 -15.96 -16.55
C ILE A 525 6.73 -14.46 -16.52
N ILE A 526 5.89 -13.67 -15.86
CA ILE A 526 6.16 -12.25 -15.61
C ILE A 526 7.02 -12.16 -14.34
N PRO A 527 8.22 -11.54 -14.36
CA PRO A 527 8.95 -11.23 -13.14
C PRO A 527 8.21 -10.14 -12.32
N GLU A 528 7.38 -10.57 -11.37
CA GLU A 528 6.48 -9.68 -10.61
C GLU A 528 7.20 -8.59 -9.82
N ASP A 529 8.47 -8.80 -9.48
CA ASP A 529 9.27 -7.96 -8.61
C ASP A 529 9.65 -6.58 -9.22
N GLY A 530 9.60 -6.43 -10.54
CA GLY A 530 9.95 -5.17 -11.23
C GLY A 530 8.83 -4.14 -11.24
N GLU A 531 7.62 -4.53 -11.64
CA GLU A 531 6.55 -3.59 -11.98
C GLU A 531 5.57 -3.28 -10.83
N LEU A 532 5.49 -4.13 -9.80
CA LEU A 532 4.77 -3.81 -8.55
C LEU A 532 5.32 -2.53 -7.90
N ASN A 533 6.63 -2.26 -8.10
CA ASN A 533 7.26 -1.03 -7.66
C ASN A 533 6.68 0.23 -8.33
N ILE A 534 6.44 0.19 -9.64
CA ILE A 534 5.87 1.27 -10.44
C ILE A 534 4.41 1.48 -10.04
N TRP A 535 3.63 0.40 -9.98
CA TRP A 535 2.20 0.42 -9.65
C TRP A 535 1.87 1.06 -8.29
N GLN A 536 2.67 0.76 -7.27
CA GLN A 536 2.49 1.32 -5.92
C GLN A 536 3.01 2.76 -5.76
N GLN A 537 3.75 3.33 -6.73
CA GLN A 537 4.18 4.73 -6.66
C GLN A 537 3.06 5.69 -7.10
N PHE A 538 2.30 5.34 -8.14
CA PHE A 538 1.36 6.25 -8.80
C PHE A 538 -0.09 6.18 -8.31
N ARG A 539 -0.42 5.27 -7.38
CA ARG A 539 -1.76 5.24 -6.74
C ARG A 539 -1.98 6.41 -5.76
N ASN A 540 -0.94 7.16 -5.41
CA ASN A 540 -1.01 8.24 -4.43
C ASN A 540 -1.70 9.52 -4.96
N ASP A 541 -1.85 9.68 -6.27
CA ASP A 541 -2.48 10.85 -6.89
C ASP A 541 -3.84 10.50 -7.50
N ALA A 542 -4.92 10.53 -6.69
CA ALA A 542 -6.28 11.02 -7.02
C ALA A 542 -7.49 10.33 -6.34
N ASP A 543 -7.38 9.16 -5.71
CA ASP A 543 -8.49 8.51 -4.97
C ASP A 543 -8.17 8.50 -3.46
N GLU A 544 -9.01 9.16 -2.63
CA GLU A 544 -8.88 9.20 -1.16
C GLU A 544 -8.66 7.80 -0.55
N GLU A 545 -7.78 7.72 0.46
CA GLU A 545 -7.52 6.54 1.29
C GLU A 545 -8.78 6.05 2.01
N GLU A 546 -9.52 5.16 1.36
CA GLU A 546 -10.66 4.48 1.94
C GLU A 546 -10.42 2.98 2.02
N GLU A 547 -10.56 2.43 3.23
CA GLU A 547 -10.68 1.00 3.47
C GLU A 547 -11.99 0.50 2.82
N ILE A 548 -11.92 0.06 1.57
CA ILE A 548 -13.07 -0.50 0.84
C ILE A 548 -13.34 -1.89 1.41
N THR A 549 -14.16 -1.97 2.45
CA THR A 549 -14.67 -3.24 2.97
C THR A 549 -15.51 -3.98 1.93
N PHE A 550 -15.79 -5.25 2.20
CA PHE A 550 -16.76 -6.02 1.44
C PHE A 550 -18.15 -5.89 2.11
N VAL A 551 -19.25 -6.07 1.36
CA VAL A 551 -20.60 -6.11 1.92
C VAL A 551 -21.32 -7.33 1.36
N GLU A 552 -21.71 -8.24 2.25
CA GLU A 552 -22.71 -9.26 1.93
C GLU A 552 -24.05 -8.57 1.66
N VAL A 553 -24.64 -8.84 0.50
CA VAL A 553 -25.96 -8.30 0.13
C VAL A 553 -27.03 -8.96 1.02
N PRO A 554 -27.73 -8.22 1.92
CA PRO A 554 -28.71 -8.80 2.82
C PRO A 554 -29.83 -9.53 2.09
N ARG A 555 -30.33 -10.62 2.68
CA ARG A 555 -31.44 -11.40 2.09
C ARG A 555 -32.76 -10.63 2.03
N ASN A 556 -32.92 -9.63 2.89
CA ASN A 556 -34.16 -8.89 3.10
C ASN A 556 -34.12 -7.48 2.48
N LEU A 557 -33.45 -7.31 1.32
CA LEU A 557 -33.18 -5.99 0.74
C LEU A 557 -34.47 -5.18 0.48
N TYR A 558 -35.56 -5.85 0.09
CA TYR A 558 -36.87 -5.22 -0.16
C TYR A 558 -37.59 -4.69 1.09
N GLU A 559 -37.24 -5.19 2.29
CA GLU A 559 -37.79 -4.70 3.56
C GLU A 559 -37.00 -3.48 4.07
N LEU A 560 -35.69 -3.45 3.80
CA LEU A 560 -34.79 -2.35 4.19
C LEU A 560 -34.78 -1.20 3.18
N TYR A 561 -35.01 -1.50 1.90
CA TYR A 561 -35.03 -0.57 0.78
C TYR A 561 -36.21 -0.94 -0.14
N PRO A 562 -37.45 -0.52 0.19
CA PRO A 562 -38.59 -0.75 -0.69
C PRO A 562 -38.36 -0.06 -2.04
N PRO A 563 -38.81 -0.66 -3.16
CA PRO A 563 -38.57 -0.12 -4.49
C PRO A 563 -39.28 1.22 -4.65
N VAL A 564 -38.50 2.29 -4.69
CA VAL A 564 -38.95 3.62 -5.10
C VAL A 564 -39.23 3.57 -6.61
N ASP A 565 -40.28 4.27 -7.07
CA ASP A 565 -40.63 4.34 -8.49
C ASP A 565 -39.50 4.98 -9.30
N GLU A 566 -38.68 4.13 -9.95
CA GLU A 566 -37.50 4.55 -10.72
C GLU A 566 -37.87 5.42 -11.95
N THR A 567 -39.16 5.52 -12.31
CA THR A 567 -39.59 6.35 -13.43
C THR A 567 -39.49 7.85 -13.13
N ASN A 568 -39.60 8.27 -11.87
CA ASN A 568 -39.65 9.68 -11.50
C ASN A 568 -38.35 10.26 -10.90
N ILE A 569 -37.31 9.44 -10.65
CA ILE A 569 -36.03 9.88 -10.01
C ILE A 569 -34.92 10.22 -11.02
N CYS A 570 -34.19 11.31 -10.78
CA CYS A 570 -33.14 11.87 -11.65
C CYS A 570 -32.09 10.83 -12.07
N ILE A 571 -31.81 10.72 -13.37
CA ILE A 571 -30.91 9.66 -13.88
C ILE A 571 -29.44 9.85 -13.49
N VAL A 572 -29.05 11.07 -13.11
CA VAL A 572 -27.68 11.42 -12.69
C VAL A 572 -27.47 11.18 -11.20
N CYS A 573 -28.15 11.89 -10.28
CA CYS A 573 -27.96 11.67 -8.84
C CYS A 573 -28.71 10.45 -8.28
N ARG A 574 -29.82 10.02 -8.90
CA ARG A 574 -30.75 8.98 -8.39
C ARG A 574 -31.29 9.22 -6.96
N MET A 575 -31.25 10.46 -6.48
CA MET A 575 -31.76 10.87 -5.16
C MET A 575 -33.01 11.74 -5.25
N GLU A 576 -33.04 12.68 -6.20
CA GLU A 576 -34.08 13.71 -6.33
C GLU A 576 -34.99 13.47 -7.54
N GLU A 577 -36.21 14.03 -7.54
CA GLU A 577 -37.16 13.88 -8.65
C GLU A 577 -36.69 14.56 -9.96
N ARG A 578 -37.02 13.93 -11.09
CA ARG A 578 -36.87 14.49 -12.44
C ARG A 578 -37.81 15.69 -12.55
N THR A 579 -37.27 16.90 -12.56
CA THR A 579 -38.03 18.15 -12.63
C THR A 579 -37.73 18.95 -13.89
N HIS A 580 -36.76 18.53 -14.71
CA HIS A 580 -36.28 19.31 -15.85
C HIS A 580 -36.22 18.46 -17.13
N ALA A 581 -36.73 19.03 -18.21
CA ALA A 581 -36.67 18.50 -19.57
C ALA A 581 -35.68 19.27 -20.45
N LEU A 582 -34.96 18.54 -21.29
CA LEU A 582 -33.92 19.07 -22.18
C LEU A 582 -34.49 19.26 -23.60
N ILE A 583 -34.31 20.45 -24.18
CA ILE A 583 -34.88 20.83 -25.48
C ILE A 583 -33.73 20.99 -26.49
N PRO A 584 -33.76 20.35 -27.68
CA PRO A 584 -34.97 19.84 -28.36
C PRO A 584 -35.37 18.38 -28.07
N CYS A 585 -34.57 17.58 -27.36
CA CYS A 585 -34.82 16.13 -27.28
C CYS A 585 -36.03 15.70 -26.42
N GLY A 586 -36.64 16.62 -25.65
CA GLY A 586 -37.87 16.42 -24.87
C GLY A 586 -37.72 15.58 -23.60
N HIS A 587 -36.53 15.02 -23.32
CA HIS A 587 -36.33 14.10 -22.22
C HIS A 587 -36.35 14.80 -20.86
N ARG A 588 -37.37 14.50 -20.03
CA ARG A 588 -37.44 14.83 -18.60
C ARG A 588 -36.58 13.83 -17.82
N VAL A 589 -35.34 14.20 -17.49
CA VAL A 589 -34.34 13.25 -16.95
C VAL A 589 -33.53 13.75 -15.74
N LEU A 590 -33.54 15.06 -15.45
CA LEU A 590 -32.68 15.67 -14.41
C LEU A 590 -33.49 16.34 -13.30
N CYS A 591 -32.93 16.35 -12.08
CA CYS A 591 -33.36 17.24 -11.00
C CYS A 591 -32.71 18.63 -11.14
N VAL A 592 -33.14 19.59 -10.31
CA VAL A 592 -32.65 20.98 -10.34
C VAL A 592 -31.13 21.08 -10.18
N ASP A 593 -30.54 20.37 -9.23
CA ASP A 593 -29.10 20.47 -8.94
C ASP A 593 -28.26 19.85 -10.07
N CYS A 594 -28.66 18.67 -10.57
CA CYS A 594 -27.94 18.01 -11.66
C CYS A 594 -28.03 18.76 -12.99
N VAL A 595 -29.05 19.60 -13.22
CA VAL A 595 -29.05 20.55 -14.35
C VAL A 595 -27.94 21.57 -14.19
N THR A 596 -27.81 22.19 -13.02
CA THR A 596 -26.81 23.26 -12.79
C THR A 596 -25.36 22.75 -12.83
N GLN A 597 -25.14 21.47 -12.59
CA GLN A 597 -23.82 20.83 -12.58
C GLN A 597 -23.44 20.18 -13.93
N LEU A 598 -24.32 20.22 -14.95
CA LEU A 598 -24.10 19.54 -16.21
C LEU A 598 -23.12 20.33 -17.11
N GLN A 599 -21.82 20.04 -17.00
CA GLN A 599 -20.76 20.76 -17.72
C GLN A 599 -20.81 20.61 -19.24
N ALA A 600 -21.32 19.47 -19.74
CA ALA A 600 -21.59 19.28 -21.16
C ALA A 600 -23.09 19.47 -21.43
N GLN A 601 -23.44 20.30 -22.41
CA GLN A 601 -24.83 20.53 -22.86
C GLN A 601 -25.41 19.34 -23.64
N ARG A 602 -25.24 18.11 -23.12
CA ARG A 602 -25.70 16.85 -23.74
C ARG A 602 -26.65 16.11 -22.83
N CYS A 603 -27.74 15.62 -23.42
CA CYS A 603 -28.73 14.83 -22.71
C CYS A 603 -28.12 13.49 -22.23
N PRO A 604 -28.12 13.17 -20.91
CA PRO A 604 -27.48 11.95 -20.43
C PRO A 604 -28.22 10.65 -20.82
N LEU A 605 -29.40 10.75 -21.44
CA LEU A 605 -30.17 9.60 -21.92
C LEU A 605 -29.95 9.31 -23.42
N CYS A 606 -29.95 10.34 -24.27
CA CYS A 606 -29.87 10.19 -25.74
C CYS A 606 -28.60 10.79 -26.36
N ASN A 607 -27.71 11.38 -25.56
CA ASN A 607 -26.44 12.02 -25.94
C ASN A 607 -26.56 13.16 -26.98
N SER A 608 -27.77 13.63 -27.27
CA SER A 608 -28.04 14.79 -28.13
C SER A 608 -27.69 16.08 -27.40
N ASP A 609 -27.14 17.04 -28.13
CA ASP A 609 -26.93 18.41 -27.64
C ASP A 609 -28.30 19.08 -27.33
N PHE A 610 -28.34 19.98 -26.34
CA PHE A 610 -29.54 20.73 -25.95
C PHE A 610 -29.23 22.21 -25.67
N ASP A 611 -30.10 23.11 -26.13
CA ASP A 611 -29.89 24.55 -26.04
C ASP A 611 -30.70 25.20 -24.90
N MET A 612 -31.75 24.51 -24.42
CA MET A 612 -32.65 25.03 -23.39
C MET A 612 -33.07 23.92 -22.41
N VAL A 613 -33.23 24.30 -21.15
CA VAL A 613 -33.75 23.44 -20.08
C VAL A 613 -35.06 24.02 -19.57
N LEU A 614 -36.13 23.23 -19.57
CA LEU A 614 -37.45 23.62 -19.10
C LEU A 614 -37.79 22.87 -17.82
N ARG A 615 -38.10 23.60 -16.73
CA ARG A 615 -38.64 22.99 -15.52
C ARG A 615 -40.10 22.58 -15.75
N ILE A 616 -40.39 21.31 -15.54
CA ILE A 616 -41.74 20.72 -15.57
C ILE A 616 -42.16 20.51 -14.13
N TRP A 617 -43.34 21.03 -13.79
CA TRP A 617 -43.99 20.90 -12.49
C TRP A 617 -44.94 19.69 -12.47
#